data_AF-A0A183SZR1-F1
#
_entry.id   AF-A0A183SZR1-F1
#
_cell.length_a   1.000
_cell.length_b   1.000
_cell.length_c   1.000
_cell.angle_alpha   90.00
_cell.angle_beta   90.00
_cell.angle_gamma   90.00
#
_symmetry.space_group_name_H-M   'P 1'
#
loop_
_entity.id
_entity.type
_entity.pdbx_description
1 polymer ?
#
loop_
_entity_poly.entity_id
_entity_poly.type
_entity_poly.pdbx_seq_one_letter_code
_entity_poly.pdbx_strand_id
1 'polypeptide(L)'
;MVKSYLPYEARLVELDLFSLKYRQMRGDLMKTYRIIRGRECALEFADFFELAETEHLRGHPFKLQRKLVHADVRQNAFSKEGRWCLERTL
;
A
#
# COMPACT_ATOMS: atom_id res chain seq x y z
N MET A 1 13.98 4.57 15.32
CA MET A 1 14.09 6.04 15.15
C MET A 1 14.99 6.30 13.95
N VAL A 2 14.50 6.92 12.87
CA VAL A 2 15.31 7.14 11.66
C VAL A 2 16.33 8.24 11.94
N LYS A 3 17.62 7.92 11.88
CA LYS A 3 18.72 8.88 12.09
C LYS A 3 18.86 9.77 10.85
N SER A 4 18.19 10.91 10.84
CA SER A 4 18.13 11.85 9.71
C SER A 4 19.43 12.59 9.42
N TYR A 5 20.38 12.59 10.36
CA TYR A 5 21.68 13.28 10.24
C TYR A 5 22.76 12.45 9.51
N LEU A 6 22.54 11.14 9.31
CA LEU A 6 23.51 10.29 8.64
C LEU A 6 23.37 10.40 7.11
N PRO A 7 24.50 10.35 6.36
CA PRO A 7 24.45 10.32 4.91
C PRO A 7 23.71 9.07 4.42
N TYR A 8 23.10 9.15 3.23
CA TYR A 8 22.20 8.12 2.71
C TYR A 8 22.82 6.71 2.72
N GLU A 9 24.06 6.57 2.25
CA GLU A 9 24.76 5.28 2.23
C GLU A 9 24.98 4.70 3.63
N ALA A 10 25.33 5.53 4.62
CA ALA A 10 25.52 5.08 6.00
C ALA A 10 24.21 4.56 6.62
N ARG A 11 23.08 5.20 6.29
CA ARG A 11 21.76 4.73 6.74
C ARG A 11 21.38 3.39 6.13
N LEU A 12 21.77 3.14 4.88
CA LEU A 12 21.52 1.84 4.24
C LEU A 12 22.27 0.72 4.97
N VAL A 13 23.54 0.94 5.30
CA VAL A 13 24.36 -0.03 6.04
C VAL A 13 23.81 -0.27 7.44
N GLU A 14 23.48 0.80 8.18
CA GLU A 14 22.96 0.66 9.55
C GLU A 14 21.62 -0.10 9.62
N LEU A 15 20.76 0.10 8.62
CA LEU A 15 19.44 -0.53 8.55
C LEU A 15 19.46 -1.88 7.82
N ASP A 16 20.62 -2.33 7.34
CA ASP A 16 20.77 -3.52 6.49
C ASP A 16 19.80 -3.50 5.29
N LEU A 17 19.72 -2.33 4.62
CA LEU A 17 18.80 -2.09 3.51
C LEU A 17 19.53 -1.99 2.17
N PHE A 18 18.93 -2.57 1.14
CA PHE A 18 19.35 -2.32 -0.23
C PHE A 18 19.05 -0.88 -0.67
N SER A 19 19.89 -0.37 -1.58
CA SER A 19 19.67 0.93 -2.21
C SER A 19 18.31 0.99 -2.90
N LEU A 20 17.73 2.20 -2.95
CA LEU A 20 16.46 2.44 -3.63
C LEU A 20 16.50 2.01 -5.09
N LYS A 21 17.60 2.34 -5.79
CA LYS A 21 17.82 1.97 -7.20
C LYS A 21 17.75 0.44 -7.40
N TYR A 22 18.37 -0.33 -6.51
CA TYR A 22 18.32 -1.79 -6.59
C TYR A 22 16.91 -2.33 -6.35
N ARG A 23 16.18 -1.78 -5.35
CA ARG A 23 14.80 -2.20 -5.05
C ARG A 23 13.84 -1.92 -6.20
N GLN A 24 13.98 -0.77 -6.86
CA GLN A 24 13.21 -0.42 -8.06
C GLN A 24 13.50 -1.40 -9.20
N MET A 25 14.78 -1.60 -9.54
CA MET A 25 15.19 -2.53 -10.59
C MET A 25 14.70 -3.96 -10.34
N ARG A 26 14.77 -4.43 -9.09
CA ARG A 26 14.23 -5.75 -8.72
C ARG A 26 12.71 -5.82 -8.92
N GLY A 27 11.99 -4.75 -8.59
CA GLY A 27 10.55 -4.63 -8.85
C GLY A 27 10.22 -4.71 -10.33
N ASP A 28 10.96 -3.96 -11.16
CA ASP A 28 10.77 -3.92 -12.61
C ASP A 28 11.04 -5.28 -13.27
N LEU A 29 12.11 -5.96 -12.86
CA LEU A 29 12.44 -7.32 -13.32
C LEU A 29 11.37 -8.34 -12.91
N MET A 30 10.84 -8.22 -11.69
CA MET A 30 9.73 -9.08 -11.25
C MET A 30 8.48 -8.83 -12.10
N LYS A 31 8.17 -7.55 -12.38
CA LYS A 31 7.01 -7.16 -13.19
C LYS A 31 7.13 -7.68 -14.63
N THR A 32 8.26 -7.40 -15.28
CA THR A 32 8.55 -7.89 -16.64
C THR A 32 8.50 -9.40 -16.75
N TYR A 33 9.03 -10.15 -15.77
CA TYR A 33 8.90 -11.61 -15.73
C TYR A 33 7.44 -12.06 -15.68
N ARG A 34 6.60 -11.40 -14.86
CA ARG A 34 5.17 -11.73 -14.77
C ARG A 34 4.45 -11.46 -16.09
N ILE A 35 4.77 -10.35 -16.77
CA ILE A 35 4.23 -10.02 -18.11
C ILE A 35 4.61 -11.10 -19.11
N ILE A 36 5.91 -11.38 -19.26
CA ILE A 36 6.45 -12.31 -20.26
C ILE A 36 5.90 -13.73 -20.06
N ARG A 37 5.68 -14.14 -18.80
CA ARG A 37 5.14 -15.46 -18.48
C ARG A 37 3.62 -15.53 -18.49
N GLY A 38 2.92 -14.46 -18.88
CA GLY A 38 1.45 -14.39 -18.84
C GLY A 38 0.87 -14.57 -17.44
N ARG A 39 1.67 -14.30 -16.40
CA ARG A 39 1.28 -14.34 -14.98
C ARG A 39 0.82 -12.98 -14.46
N GLU A 40 1.03 -11.92 -15.23
CA GLU A 40 0.14 -10.77 -15.13
C GLU A 40 -1.18 -11.20 -15.78
N CYS A 41 -2.06 -11.78 -14.97
CA CYS A 41 -3.48 -11.78 -15.30
C CYS A 41 -3.85 -10.34 -15.64
N ALA A 42 -4.65 -10.11 -16.69
CA ALA A 42 -5.32 -8.85 -16.88
C ALA A 42 -6.18 -8.62 -15.63
N LEU A 43 -5.61 -7.91 -14.66
CA LEU A 43 -6.30 -7.47 -13.47
C LEU A 43 -7.23 -6.38 -13.97
N GLU A 44 -8.49 -6.75 -14.17
CA GLU A 44 -9.47 -5.82 -14.69
C GLU A 44 -9.60 -4.68 -13.68
N PHE A 45 -9.78 -3.46 -14.18
CA PHE A 45 -9.97 -2.31 -13.29
C PHE A 45 -11.12 -2.55 -12.30
N ALA A 46 -12.16 -3.27 -12.76
CA ALA A 46 -13.30 -3.70 -11.98
C ALA A 46 -12.97 -4.66 -10.83
N ASP A 47 -11.87 -5.42 -10.89
CA ASP A 47 -11.45 -6.32 -9.81
C ASP A 47 -10.93 -5.56 -8.58
N PHE A 48 -10.51 -4.30 -8.78
CA PHE A 48 -9.89 -3.48 -7.75
C PHE A 48 -10.69 -2.24 -7.42
N PHE A 49 -11.46 -1.71 -8.35
CA PHE A 49 -12.12 -0.42 -8.19
C PHE A 49 -13.62 -0.53 -8.44
N GLU A 50 -14.37 -0.01 -7.47
CA GLU A 50 -15.81 0.18 -7.59
C GLU A 50 -16.14 1.66 -7.60
N LEU A 51 -17.21 2.03 -8.30
CA LEU A 51 -17.73 3.39 -8.22
C LEU A 51 -18.26 3.62 -6.81
N ALA A 52 -17.85 4.73 -6.20
CA ALA A 52 -18.33 5.06 -4.88
C ALA A 52 -19.78 5.52 -4.91
N GLU A 53 -20.61 4.86 -4.12
CA GLU A 53 -21.99 5.30 -3.87
C GLU A 53 -22.05 6.57 -2.99
N THR A 54 -20.94 6.95 -2.35
CA THR A 54 -20.86 8.11 -1.45
C THR A 54 -20.12 9.27 -2.10
N GLU A 55 -20.69 10.48 -2.02
CA GLU A 55 -20.12 11.69 -2.60
C GLU A 55 -18.87 12.23 -1.88
N HIS A 56 -18.62 11.81 -0.63
CA HIS A 56 -17.53 12.32 0.22
C HIS A 56 -16.15 11.68 -0.05
N LEU A 57 -15.79 11.47 -1.31
CA LEU A 57 -14.44 11.04 -1.66
C LEU A 57 -13.51 12.23 -1.84
N ARG A 58 -12.26 12.10 -1.36
CA ARG A 58 -11.20 13.07 -1.69
C ARG A 58 -10.68 12.79 -3.10
N GLY A 59 -11.19 13.52 -4.08
CA GLY A 59 -10.67 13.52 -5.46
C GLY A 59 -11.50 12.67 -6.43
N HIS A 60 -11.06 11.44 -6.70
CA HIS A 60 -11.63 10.58 -7.75
C HIS A 60 -12.86 9.79 -7.27
N PRO A 61 -13.89 9.53 -8.11
CA PRO A 61 -15.10 8.77 -7.75
C PRO A 61 -14.92 7.24 -7.54
N PHE A 62 -13.71 6.67 -7.65
CA PHE A 62 -13.51 5.23 -7.51
C PHE A 62 -12.94 4.88 -6.13
N LYS A 63 -13.53 3.87 -5.49
CA LYS A 63 -13.02 3.25 -4.25
C LYS A 63 -12.28 1.97 -4.57
N LEU A 64 -11.23 1.68 -3.81
CA LEU A 64 -10.56 0.39 -3.87
C LEU A 64 -11.43 -0.67 -3.18
N GLN A 65 -11.83 -1.72 -3.90
CA GLN A 65 -12.44 -2.93 -3.36
C GLN A 65 -11.44 -3.62 -2.43
N ARG A 66 -11.71 -3.55 -1.12
CA ARG A 66 -10.89 -4.19 -0.10
C ARG A 66 -11.69 -5.31 0.53
N LYS A 67 -11.22 -6.55 0.37
CA LYS A 67 -11.66 -7.63 1.24
C LYS A 67 -11.31 -7.24 2.67
N LEU A 68 -12.33 -7.12 3.52
CA LEU A 68 -12.14 -6.91 4.95
C LEU A 68 -11.39 -8.11 5.49
N VAL A 69 -10.09 -7.96 5.69
CA VAL A 69 -9.31 -8.95 6.41
C VAL A 69 -9.64 -8.72 7.88
N HIS A 70 -10.25 -9.70 8.56
CA HIS A 70 -10.31 -9.76 10.02
C HIS A 70 -8.91 -10.05 10.59
N ALA A 71 -7.97 -9.19 10.27
CA ALA A 71 -6.66 -9.18 10.88
C ALA A 71 -6.74 -8.25 12.08
N ASP A 72 -6.99 -8.86 13.24
CA ASP A 72 -6.82 -8.25 14.56
C ASP A 72 -5.42 -7.62 14.75
N VAL A 73 -4.49 -8.02 13.88
CA VAL A 73 -3.12 -7.51 13.72
C VAL A 73 -3.03 -5.97 13.58
N ARG A 74 -4.09 -5.28 13.15
CA ARG A 74 -4.11 -3.82 13.03
C ARG A 74 -4.77 -3.04 14.17
N GLN A 75 -5.27 -3.69 15.22
CA GLN A 75 -5.87 -2.97 16.35
C GLN A 75 -4.92 -1.96 17.00
N ASN A 76 -3.60 -2.19 16.92
CA ASN A 76 -2.58 -1.35 17.57
C ASN A 76 -1.76 -0.48 16.60
N ALA A 77 -2.17 -0.31 15.34
CA ALA A 77 -1.47 0.56 14.39
C ALA A 77 -1.85 2.03 14.63
N PHE A 78 -1.12 2.69 15.53
CA PHE A 78 -1.05 4.15 15.79
C PHE A 78 -2.21 5.00 15.27
N SER A 79 -3.21 5.24 16.13
CA SER A 79 -4.05 6.44 16.05
C SER A 79 -3.30 7.59 16.73
N LYS A 80 -2.88 8.59 15.94
CA LYS A 80 -2.79 9.96 16.42
C LYS A 80 -3.84 10.77 15.65
N GLU A 81 -4.96 10.95 16.34
CA GLU A 81 -6.00 11.96 16.14
C GLU A 81 -6.82 11.89 14.84
N GLY A 82 -8.07 11.46 15.00
CA GLY A 82 -9.13 11.62 14.01
C GLY A 82 -10.28 10.66 14.26
N ARG A 83 -11.26 11.09 15.06
CA ARG A 83 -12.47 10.35 15.46
C ARG A 83 -13.13 9.60 14.28
N TRP A 84 -13.38 8.31 14.47
CA TRP A 84 -14.41 7.59 13.70
C TRP A 84 -15.55 7.26 14.65
N CYS A 85 -16.68 7.93 14.43
CA CYS A 85 -17.95 7.57 15.05
C CYS A 85 -18.28 6.13 14.66
N LEU A 86 -18.31 5.25 15.65
CA LEU A 86 -19.03 3.99 15.61
C LEU A 86 -20.51 4.33 15.74
N GLU A 87 -21.24 4.38 14.63
CA GLU A 87 -22.65 4.00 14.68
C GLU A 87 -22.75 2.56 14.23
N ARG A 88 -22.86 1.73 15.27
CA ARG A 88 -23.17 0.32 15.23
C ARG A 88 -24.70 0.26 15.17
N THR A 89 -25.27 0.10 13.98
CA THR A 89 -26.70 -0.19 13.84
C THR A 89 -26.87 -1.65 13.47
N LEU A 90 -27.74 -2.31 14.24
CA LEU A 90 -28.25 -3.66 14.02
C LEU A 90 -28.87 -3.81 12.62
#